data_AF-A0A968FR92-F1
#
_entry.id   AF-A0A968FR92-F1
#
_cell.length_a   1.000
_cell.length_b   1.000
_cell.length_c   1.000
_cell.angle_alpha   90.00
_cell.angle_beta   90.00
_cell.angle_gamma   90.00
#
_symmetry.space_group_name_H-M   'P 1'
#
loop_
_entity.id
_entity.type
_entity.pdbx_description
1 polymer ?
#
loop_
_entity_poly.entity_id
_entity_poly.type
_entity_poly.pdbx_seq_one_letter_code
_entity_poly.pdbx_strand_id
1 'polypeptide(L)' 'KRLFPEAHLSVLVERPSYDLVCDHPAVDEVLCFEKGGLWKEAGFYLRLFRNHYDVAIDMHEGTRGAVMCFVTR' A
#
# COMPACT_ATOMS: atom_id res chain seq x y z
N LYS A 1 -4.69 -7.74 12.65
CA LYS A 1 -5.98 -7.58 13.37
C LYS A 1 -6.21 -8.54 14.53
N ARG A 2 -6.16 -9.88 14.44
CA ARG A 2 -6.45 -10.75 15.61
C ARG A 2 -5.56 -10.50 16.85
N LEU A 3 -4.24 -10.40 16.64
CA LEU A 3 -3.26 -10.11 17.71
C LEU A 3 -3.06 -8.61 17.96
N PHE A 4 -3.43 -7.78 17.00
CA PHE A 4 -3.35 -6.32 17.06
C PHE A 4 -4.65 -5.73 16.48
N PRO A 5 -5.74 -5.68 17.28
CA PRO A 5 -7.05 -5.23 16.79
C PRO A 5 -7.06 -3.76 16.39
N GLU A 6 -6.32 -2.94 17.13
CA GLU A 6 -6.20 -1.50 16.92
C GLU A 6 -5.28 -1.11 15.76
N ALA A 7 -4.53 -2.06 15.18
CA ALA A 7 -3.60 -1.76 14.10
C ALA A 7 -4.35 -1.34 12.84
N HIS A 8 -4.02 -0.18 12.27
CA HIS A 8 -4.57 0.28 10.99
C HIS A 8 -3.86 -0.42 9.82
N LEU A 9 -4.60 -1.19 9.03
CA LEU A 9 -4.08 -1.97 7.91
C LEU A 9 -4.42 -1.29 6.58
N SER A 10 -3.41 -0.65 5.97
CA SER A 10 -3.47 -0.24 4.57
C SER A 10 -2.92 -1.35 3.67
N VAL A 11 -3.61 -1.68 2.58
CA VAL A 11 -3.15 -2.67 1.59
C VAL A 11 -2.91 -1.98 0.26
N LEU A 12 -1.69 -2.12 -0.27
CA LEU A 12 -1.32 -1.61 -1.59
C LEU A 12 -1.56 -2.69 -2.64
N VAL A 13 -2.33 -2.35 -3.68
CA VAL A 13 -2.64 -3.26 -4.79
C VAL A 13 -2.56 -2.53 -6.13
N GLU A 14 -2.36 -3.29 -7.21
CA GLU A 14 -2.62 -2.77 -8.55
C GLU A 14 -4.12 -2.74 -8.84
N ARG A 15 -4.53 -1.87 -9.77
CA ARG A 15 -5.95 -1.69 -10.13
C ARG A 15 -6.74 -2.99 -10.38
N PRO A 16 -6.21 -4.01 -11.08
CA PRO A 16 -6.92 -5.27 -11.29
C PRO A 16 -7.25 -6.05 -10.01
N SER A 17 -6.53 -5.81 -8.92
CA SER A 17 -6.70 -6.51 -7.64
C SER A 17 -7.51 -5.71 -6.62
N TYR A 18 -7.95 -4.49 -6.95
CA TYR A 18 -8.68 -3.62 -6.03
C TYR A 18 -9.95 -4.28 -5.49
N ASP A 19 -10.78 -4.82 -6.39
CA ASP A 19 -12.07 -5.43 -6.03
C ASP A 19 -11.92 -6.72 -5.21
N LEU A 20 -10.71 -7.30 -5.15
CA LEU A 20 -10.43 -8.47 -4.32
C LEU A 20 -10.27 -8.13 -2.84
N VAL A 21 -9.92 -6.88 -2.52
CA VAL A 21 -9.53 -6.49 -1.16
C VAL A 21 -10.35 -5.34 -0.59
N CYS A 22 -11.08 -4.58 -1.41
CA CYS A 22 -11.77 -3.35 -0.97
C CYS A 22 -12.85 -3.59 0.10
N ASP A 23 -13.51 -4.74 0.07
CA ASP A 23 -14.61 -5.06 1.00
C ASP A 23 -14.14 -5.97 2.16
N HIS A 24 -12.84 -6.18 2.32
CA HIS A 24 -12.34 -7.07 3.36
C HIS A 24 -12.41 -6.42 4.74
N PRO A 25 -13.10 -7.01 5.75
CA PRO A 25 -13.39 -6.36 7.03
C PRO A 25 -12.16 -6.08 7.92
N ALA A 26 -11.00 -6.62 7.56
CA ALA A 26 -9.74 -6.37 8.26
C ALA A 26 -8.88 -5.26 7.63
N VAL A 27 -9.26 -4.75 6.45
CA VAL A 27 -8.53 -3.73 5.70
C VAL A 27 -9.19 -2.38 5.95
N ASP A 28 -8.42 -1.44 6.47
CA ASP A 28 -8.91 -0.10 6.81
C ASP A 28 -8.76 0.87 5.62
N GLU A 29 -7.74 0.66 4.77
CA GLU A 29 -7.49 1.48 3.58
C GLU A 29 -6.94 0.63 2.43
N VAL A 30 -7.40 0.86 1.19
CA VAL A 30 -6.79 0.29 -0.01
C VAL A 30 -6.07 1.37 -0.81
N LEU A 31 -4.77 1.18 -1.01
CA LEU A 31 -3.92 2.04 -1.83
C LEU A 31 -3.80 1.43 -3.22
N CYS A 32 -4.57 1.99 -4.16
CA CYS A 32 -4.54 1.52 -5.54
C CYS A 32 -3.40 2.19 -6.30
N PHE A 33 -2.38 1.42 -6.69
CA PHE A 33 -1.34 1.85 -7.61
C PHE A 33 -1.83 1.70 -9.05
N GLU A 34 -1.77 2.81 -9.79
CA GLU A 34 -2.02 2.84 -11.23
C GLU A 34 -0.76 3.35 -11.93
N LYS A 35 -0.21 2.52 -12.83
CA LYS A 35 0.91 2.94 -13.66
C LYS A 35 0.46 4.13 -14.52
N GLY A 36 1.25 5.20 -14.53
CA GLY A 36 0.84 6.45 -15.14
C GLY A 36 2.01 7.33 -15.55
N GLY A 37 1.74 8.62 -15.75
CA GLY A 37 2.80 9.60 -15.97
C GLY A 37 3.64 9.81 -14.72
N LEU A 38 4.89 10.24 -14.90
CA LEU A 38 5.87 10.44 -13.83
C LEU A 38 5.34 11.25 -12.64
N TRP A 39 4.52 12.29 -12.90
CA TRP A 39 3.91 13.11 -11.83
C TRP A 39 2.90 12.35 -10.97
N LYS A 40 2.10 11.45 -11.58
CA LYS A 40 1.15 10.62 -10.85
C LYS A 40 1.88 9.61 -9.97
N GLU A 41 2.92 8.98 -10.53
CA GLU A 41 3.75 8.04 -9.77
C GLU A 41 4.47 8.75 -8.62
N ALA A 42 5.14 9.88 -8.88
CA ALA A 42 5.81 10.66 -7.84
C ALA A 42 4.85 11.11 -6.72
N GLY A 43 3.65 11.56 -7.07
CA GLY A 43 2.61 11.91 -6.09
C GLY A 43 2.18 10.73 -5.24
N PHE A 44 2.10 9.53 -5.82
CA PHE A 44 1.80 8.29 -5.09
C PHE A 44 2.92 7.93 -4.10
N TYR A 45 4.20 7.97 -4.53
CA TYR A 45 5.33 7.74 -3.63
C TYR A 45 5.40 8.78 -2.50
N LEU A 46 5.12 10.04 -2.79
CA LEU A 46 5.04 11.08 -1.76
C LEU A 46 3.92 10.81 -0.74
N ARG A 47 2.77 10.30 -1.19
CA ARG A 47 1.69 9.88 -0.29
C ARG A 47 2.13 8.72 0.61
N LEU A 48 2.80 7.72 0.05
CA LEU A 48 3.34 6.59 0.82
C LEU A 48 4.28 7.05 1.93
N PHE A 49 5.22 7.95 1.60
CA PHE A 49 6.17 8.49 2.56
C PHE A 49 5.49 9.31 3.67
N ARG A 50 4.45 10.08 3.34
CA ARG A 50 3.74 10.95 4.29
C ARG A 50 2.80 10.22 5.25
N ASN A 51 2.44 8.97 4.95
CA ASN A 51 1.51 8.21 5.76
C ASN A 51 2.16 7.57 7.01
N HIS A 52 3.48 7.66 7.17
CA HIS A 52 4.22 7.27 8.38
C HIS A 52 3.86 5.86 8.91
N TYR A 53 4.16 4.83 8.14
CA TYR A 53 3.87 3.45 8.52
C TYR A 53 4.85 2.94 9.59
N ASP A 54 4.31 2.40 10.69
CA ASP A 54 5.15 1.76 11.72
C ASP A 54 5.82 0.48 11.19
N VAL A 55 5.10 -0.27 10.34
CA VAL A 55 5.54 -1.53 9.75
C VAL A 55 5.06 -1.61 8.30
N ALA A 56 5.98 -1.95 7.39
CA ALA A 56 5.67 -2.28 6.00
C ALA A 56 6.06 -3.73 5.71
N ILE A 57 5.17 -4.47 5.05
CA ILE A 57 5.36 -5.88 4.68
C ILE A 57 5.21 -5.98 3.16
N ASP A 58 6.28 -6.33 2.48
CA ASP A 58 6.25 -6.61 1.04
C ASP A 58 5.96 -8.09 0.81
N MET A 59 4.82 -8.39 0.19
CA MET A 59 4.40 -9.73 -0.19
C MET A 59 4.57 -10.00 -1.69
N HIS A 60 5.06 -9.02 -2.45
CA HIS A 60 5.30 -9.16 -3.89
C HIS A 60 6.73 -9.62 -4.16
N GLU A 61 6.87 -10.53 -5.13
CA GLU A 61 8.16 -10.79 -5.75
C GLU A 61 8.41 -9.71 -6.82
N GLY A 62 9.16 -8.65 -6.47
CA GLY A 62 9.56 -7.65 -7.45
C GLY A 62 10.18 -6.37 -6.88
N THR A 63 11.05 -5.74 -7.68
CA THR A 63 11.78 -4.52 -7.28
C THR A 63 10.87 -3.34 -6.96
N ARG A 64 9.71 -3.24 -7.64
CA ARG A 64 8.76 -2.14 -7.39
C ARG A 64 8.14 -2.22 -5.99
N GLY A 65 7.74 -3.43 -5.55
CA GLY A 65 7.24 -3.65 -4.19
C GLY A 65 8.29 -3.27 -3.15
N ALA A 66 9.53 -3.71 -3.37
CA ALA A 66 10.64 -3.40 -2.47
C ALA A 66 10.91 -1.90 -2.36
N VAL A 67 10.88 -1.16 -3.48
CA VAL A 67 11.05 0.30 -3.49
C VAL A 67 9.89 0.98 -2.77
N MET A 68 8.65 0.58 -3.03
CA MET A 68 7.47 1.12 -2.34
C MET A 68 7.54 0.89 -0.82
N CYS A 69 7.96 -0.30 -0.39
CA CYS A 69 8.16 -0.65 1.02
C CYS A 69 9.32 0.13 1.66
N PHE A 70 10.38 0.40 0.91
CA PHE A 70 11.51 1.19 1.40
C PHE A 70 11.13 2.64 1.67
N VAL A 71 10.36 3.27 0.76
CA VAL A 71 9.97 4.69 0.91
C VAL A 71 8.85 4.92 1.91
N THR A 72 8.19 3.87 2.41
CA THR A 72 7.19 3.98 3.49
C THR A 72 7.80 4.13 4.87
N ARG A 73 9.14 4.04 5.00
CA ARG A 73 9.88 4.23 6.25
C ARG A 73 10.31 5.68 6.48
#